data_AF-A0A942EDV2-F1
#
_entry.id   AF-A0A942EDV2-F1
#
_cell.length_a   1.000
_cell.length_b   1.000
_cell.length_c   1.000
_cell.angle_alpha   90.00
_cell.angle_beta   90.00
_cell.angle_gamma   90.00
#
_symmetry.space_group_name_H-M   'P 1'
#
loop_
_entity.id
_entity.type
_entity.pdbx_description
1 polymer ?
#
loop_
_entity_poly.entity_id
_entity_poly.type
_entity_poly.pdbx_seq_one_letter_code
_entity_poly.pdbx_strand_id
1 'polypeptide(L)'
;MKIWYELLRAQANEEGTALVILTLAMTVLIGSTALVADLGVNYVTQARLAVAADAAALAGGTLLGAGRDRAIQAAKEMAEKNGITADAVVVEVAPNNRGVSVTTKAPVRLFFGRIFGLQAAGMEQQAHVVLARPISMDQLVPLGIDQEMDFKIGSRRLLFAKNDNSGEINLGSGNSGALEFAAQSTGAQGFEKQLRLGWPELISKGDILETKSGVKFSAVKRAMEDRLTRAAALNHECNPNSCPPHCPRIVYVPVYRPLPNGENKVKQVEVVDFAAFWLDGTRRANGSWEIAKEIPGIFIGIQKGGLLSVAGESPYGIRTGKLVR
;
A
#
# COMPACT_ATOMS: atom_id res chain seq x y z
N MET A 1 31.90 0.84 82.58
CA MET A 1 31.51 2.19 82.12
C MET A 1 32.23 2.64 80.84
N LYS A 2 33.54 2.43 80.65
CA LYS A 2 34.26 2.81 79.41
C LYS A 2 33.79 2.09 78.13
N ILE A 3 33.47 0.80 78.20
CA ILE A 3 33.04 0.00 77.03
C ILE A 3 31.67 0.45 76.49
N TRP A 4 30.76 0.89 77.36
CA TRP A 4 29.46 1.46 76.96
C TRP A 4 29.59 2.84 76.32
N TYR A 5 30.58 3.64 76.72
CA TYR A 5 30.85 4.95 76.13
C TYR A 5 31.45 4.81 74.72
N GLU A 6 32.32 3.82 74.50
CA GLU A 6 32.89 3.50 73.18
C GLU A 6 31.83 2.97 72.20
N LEU A 7 30.90 2.13 72.67
CA LEU A 7 29.78 1.61 71.85
C LEU A 7 28.77 2.71 71.46
N LEU A 8 28.43 3.61 72.39
CA LEU A 8 27.57 4.78 72.09
C LEU A 8 28.27 5.78 71.14
N ARG A 9 29.59 5.92 71.22
CA ARG A 9 30.38 6.78 70.33
C ARG A 9 30.57 6.17 68.94
N ALA A 10 30.61 4.84 68.83
CA ALA A 10 30.61 4.13 67.55
C ALA A 10 29.23 4.23 66.84
N GLN A 11 28.12 4.08 67.57
CA GLN A 11 26.78 4.31 66.97
C GLN A 11 26.56 5.77 66.53
N ALA A 12 27.03 6.74 67.31
CA ALA A 12 26.97 8.16 66.92
C ALA A 12 27.85 8.50 65.69
N ASN A 13 28.89 7.70 65.39
CA ASN A 13 29.74 7.85 64.21
C ASN A 13 29.18 7.10 62.97
N GLU A 14 28.40 6.04 63.18
CA GLU A 14 27.72 5.32 62.09
C GLU A 14 26.44 6.01 61.62
N GLU A 15 25.75 6.78 62.47
CA GLU A 15 24.59 7.60 62.07
C GLU A 15 24.94 8.60 60.95
N GLY A 16 26.13 9.19 61.00
CA GLY A 16 26.63 10.08 59.93
C GLY A 16 27.00 9.33 58.65
N THR A 17 27.56 8.12 58.76
CA THR A 17 27.97 7.30 57.62
C THR A 17 26.78 6.73 56.87
N ALA A 18 25.76 6.25 57.59
CA ALA A 18 24.49 5.80 57.02
C ALA A 18 23.79 6.92 56.24
N LEU A 19 23.80 8.15 56.76
CA LEU A 19 23.23 9.32 56.07
C LEU A 19 23.97 9.61 54.75
N VAL A 20 25.31 9.53 54.75
CA VAL A 20 26.13 9.74 53.53
C VAL A 20 25.85 8.66 52.48
N ILE A 21 25.79 7.39 52.88
CA ILE A 21 25.47 6.30 51.95
C ILE A 21 24.05 6.44 51.41
N LEU A 22 23.08 6.78 52.27
CA LEU A 22 21.69 6.99 51.87
C LEU A 22 21.55 8.14 50.86
N THR A 23 22.17 9.28 51.15
CA THR A 23 22.16 10.44 50.24
C THR A 23 22.82 10.14 48.91
N LEU A 24 23.93 9.40 48.89
CA LEU A 24 24.56 8.93 47.65
C LEU A 24 23.65 7.97 46.88
N ALA A 25 23.06 6.98 47.55
CA ALA A 25 22.14 6.01 46.94
C ALA A 25 20.90 6.70 46.35
N MET A 26 20.27 7.61 47.09
CA MET A 26 19.13 8.40 46.59
C MET A 26 19.53 9.26 45.39
N THR A 27 20.71 9.88 45.42
CA THR A 27 21.23 10.68 44.29
C THR A 27 21.40 9.83 43.04
N VAL A 28 21.98 8.63 43.16
CA VAL A 28 22.14 7.68 42.05
C VAL A 28 20.79 7.21 41.52
N LEU A 29 19.83 6.91 42.40
CA LEU A 29 18.48 6.49 42.00
C LEU A 29 17.73 7.60 41.26
N ILE A 30 17.77 8.84 41.75
CA ILE A 30 17.16 10.01 41.10
C ILE A 30 17.85 10.30 39.76
N GLY A 31 19.18 10.24 39.70
CA GLY A 31 19.92 10.40 38.45
C GLY A 31 19.57 9.33 37.40
N SER A 32 19.37 8.09 37.84
CA SER A 32 18.98 6.98 36.96
C SER A 32 17.55 7.14 36.44
N THR A 33 16.58 7.51 37.29
CA THR A 33 15.19 7.74 36.85
C THR A 33 15.08 8.95 35.93
N ALA A 34 15.84 10.01 36.21
CA ALA A 34 15.99 11.18 35.35
C ALA A 34 16.48 10.80 33.94
N LEU A 35 17.55 10.00 33.85
CA LEU A 35 18.10 9.54 32.59
C LEU A 35 17.09 8.67 31.82
N VAL A 36 16.42 7.74 32.51
CA VAL A 36 15.39 6.88 31.91
C VAL A 36 14.21 7.70 31.38
N ALA A 37 13.79 8.75 32.09
CA ALA A 37 12.71 9.63 31.67
C ALA A 37 13.08 10.42 30.39
N ASP A 38 14.28 11.01 30.35
CA ASP A 38 14.77 11.74 29.17
C ASP A 38 14.90 10.79 27.96
N LEU A 39 15.46 9.60 28.14
CA LEU A 39 15.57 8.59 27.07
C LEU A 39 14.20 8.11 26.61
N GLY A 40 13.27 7.84 27.54
CA GLY A 40 11.93 7.34 27.22
C GLY A 40 11.13 8.31 26.36
N VAL A 41 11.12 9.60 26.71
CA VAL A 41 10.40 10.61 25.93
C VAL A 41 11.01 10.77 24.53
N ASN A 42 12.34 10.79 24.42
CA ASN A 42 13.01 10.94 23.13
C ASN A 42 12.85 9.69 22.26
N TYR A 43 12.89 8.50 22.84
CA TYR A 43 12.66 7.24 22.11
C TYR A 43 11.25 7.19 21.50
N VAL A 44 10.23 7.55 22.28
CA VAL A 44 8.84 7.63 21.77
C VAL A 44 8.71 8.71 20.69
N THR A 45 9.38 9.84 20.86
CA THR A 45 9.39 10.92 19.86
C THR A 45 10.05 10.46 18.56
N GLN A 46 11.17 9.73 18.65
CA GLN A 46 11.87 9.16 17.50
C GLN A 46 10.98 8.16 16.74
N ALA A 47 10.30 7.27 17.46
CA ALA A 47 9.38 6.33 16.85
C ALA A 47 8.22 7.04 16.12
N ARG A 48 7.67 8.10 16.72
CA ARG A 48 6.62 8.91 16.08
C ARG A 48 7.12 9.62 14.82
N LEU A 49 8.34 10.18 14.85
CA LEU A 49 8.96 10.80 13.68
C LEU A 49 9.16 9.80 12.53
N ALA A 50 9.60 8.58 12.85
CA ALA A 50 9.79 7.52 11.86
C ALA A 50 8.46 7.10 11.21
N VAL A 51 7.41 6.90 12.01
CA VAL A 51 6.06 6.59 11.48
C VAL A 51 5.53 7.72 10.61
N ALA A 52 5.71 8.98 11.04
CA ALA A 52 5.31 10.13 10.25
C ALA A 52 6.10 10.24 8.93
N ALA A 53 7.41 9.99 8.95
CA ALA A 53 8.26 9.99 7.76
C ALA A 53 7.85 8.90 6.77
N ASP A 54 7.66 7.66 7.24
CA ASP A 54 7.23 6.53 6.41
C ASP A 54 5.86 6.78 5.76
N ALA A 55 4.88 7.25 6.55
CA ALA A 55 3.55 7.57 6.05
C ALA A 55 3.58 8.71 5.03
N ALA A 56 4.35 9.76 5.30
CA ALA A 56 4.52 10.90 4.40
C ALA A 56 5.24 10.51 3.11
N ALA A 57 6.29 9.71 3.18
CA ALA A 57 7.00 9.22 2.00
C ALA A 57 6.09 8.33 1.13
N LEU A 58 5.26 7.48 1.75
CA LEU A 58 4.29 6.66 1.02
C LEU A 58 3.21 7.52 0.35
N ALA A 59 2.67 8.51 1.04
CA ALA A 59 1.69 9.45 0.48
C ALA A 59 2.27 10.32 -0.66
N GLY A 60 3.52 10.78 -0.51
CA GLY A 60 4.20 11.49 -1.60
C GLY A 60 4.47 10.57 -2.79
N GLY A 61 4.90 9.34 -2.53
CA GLY A 61 5.10 8.31 -3.55
C GLY A 61 3.83 8.00 -4.33
N THR A 62 2.65 7.98 -3.69
CA THR A 62 1.37 7.69 -4.35
C THR A 62 0.96 8.74 -5.37
N LEU A 63 1.13 10.02 -5.05
CA LEU A 63 0.80 11.13 -5.95
C LEU A 63 1.94 11.57 -6.86
N LEU A 64 3.08 10.89 -6.84
CA LEU A 64 4.23 11.21 -7.70
C LEU A 64 3.89 11.18 -9.20
N GLY A 65 3.01 10.25 -9.61
CA GLY A 65 2.52 10.18 -10.99
C GLY A 65 1.60 11.33 -11.40
N ALA A 66 1.00 12.03 -10.44
CA ALA A 66 0.10 13.16 -10.67
C ALA A 66 0.82 14.52 -10.74
N GLY A 67 2.13 14.54 -10.45
CA GLY A 67 3.00 15.73 -10.49
C GLY A 67 3.85 15.90 -9.22
N ARG A 68 5.00 16.57 -9.36
CA ARG A 68 5.95 16.83 -8.26
C ARG A 68 5.33 17.63 -7.11
N ASP A 69 4.58 18.68 -7.43
CA ASP A 69 3.97 19.54 -6.42
C ASP A 69 2.89 18.82 -5.63
N ARG A 70 2.09 17.98 -6.29
CA ARG A 70 1.08 17.13 -5.63
C ARG A 70 1.70 16.10 -4.71
N ALA A 71 2.83 15.50 -5.10
CA ALA A 71 3.57 14.59 -4.24
C ALA A 71 4.09 15.28 -2.97
N ILE A 72 4.66 16.48 -3.12
CA ILE A 72 5.16 17.27 -1.98
C ILE A 72 4.00 17.66 -1.06
N GLN A 73 2.89 18.11 -1.63
CA GLN A 73 1.71 18.48 -0.86
C GLN A 73 1.15 17.28 -0.08
N ALA A 74 0.96 16.13 -0.73
CA ALA A 74 0.44 14.93 -0.07
C ALA A 74 1.35 14.40 1.04
N ALA A 75 2.67 14.47 0.84
CA ALA A 75 3.63 14.10 1.89
C ALA A 75 3.49 15.01 3.12
N LYS A 76 3.38 16.34 2.92
CA LYS A 76 3.19 17.30 4.01
C LYS A 76 1.86 17.11 4.73
N GLU A 77 0.76 16.99 3.99
CA GLU A 77 -0.58 16.75 4.57
C GLU A 77 -0.62 15.44 5.39
N MET A 78 0.09 14.40 4.92
CA MET A 78 0.17 13.15 5.66
C MET A 78 1.05 13.25 6.91
N ALA A 79 2.14 14.01 6.86
CA ALA A 79 2.96 14.28 8.04
C ALA A 79 2.17 15.08 9.11
N GLU A 80 1.36 16.05 8.70
CA GLU A 80 0.48 16.82 9.59
C GLU A 80 -0.57 15.93 10.26
N LYS A 81 -1.17 15.00 9.51
CA LYS A 81 -2.08 13.99 10.08
C LYS A 81 -1.40 13.08 11.12
N ASN A 82 -0.09 12.91 11.03
CA ASN A 82 0.72 12.18 11.99
C ASN A 82 1.32 13.09 13.11
N GLY A 83 0.88 14.35 13.19
CA GLY A 83 1.23 15.26 14.27
C GLY A 83 2.55 16.01 14.08
N ILE A 84 3.13 16.00 12.87
CA ILE A 84 4.32 16.79 12.52
C ILE A 84 3.91 17.96 11.64
N THR A 85 4.25 19.18 12.06
CA THR A 85 3.92 20.40 11.31
C THR A 85 4.71 20.47 9.99
N ALA A 86 4.11 21.03 8.94
CA ALA A 86 4.72 21.02 7.60
C ALA A 86 6.06 21.77 7.48
N ASP A 87 6.38 22.68 8.40
CA ASP A 87 7.68 23.36 8.50
C ASP A 87 8.79 22.45 9.01
N ALA A 88 8.45 21.43 9.79
CA ALA A 88 9.37 20.41 10.28
C ALA A 88 9.55 19.24 9.30
N VAL A 89 9.01 19.35 8.09
CA VAL A 89 9.03 18.29 7.06
C VAL A 89 9.75 18.78 5.81
N VAL A 90 10.84 18.12 5.46
CA VAL A 90 11.56 18.34 4.21
C VAL A 90 11.22 17.20 3.25
N VAL A 91 10.71 17.55 2.06
CA VAL A 91 10.34 16.57 1.03
C VAL A 91 11.21 16.79 -0.20
N GLU A 92 11.90 15.75 -0.62
CA GLU A 92 12.74 15.75 -1.81
C GLU A 92 12.25 14.71 -2.79
N VAL A 93 11.84 15.14 -3.97
CA VAL A 93 11.49 14.25 -5.07
C VAL A 93 12.73 14.02 -5.91
N ALA A 94 13.06 12.75 -6.17
CA ALA A 94 14.22 12.35 -6.94
C ALA A 94 14.17 12.97 -8.36
N PRO A 95 15.32 13.34 -8.97
CA PRO A 95 15.35 14.00 -10.28
C PRO A 95 14.69 13.20 -11.41
N ASN A 96 14.71 11.87 -11.29
CA ASN A 96 14.06 10.96 -12.22
C ASN A 96 12.54 10.82 -11.99
N ASN A 97 11.94 11.55 -11.05
CA ASN A 97 10.55 11.42 -10.61
C ASN A 97 10.14 9.97 -10.26
N ARG A 98 11.07 9.18 -9.72
CA ARG A 98 10.85 7.78 -9.32
C ARG A 98 10.99 7.52 -7.84
N GLY A 99 11.25 8.53 -7.03
CA GLY A 99 11.28 8.38 -5.60
C GLY A 99 10.99 9.68 -4.86
N VAL A 100 10.57 9.53 -3.61
CA VAL A 100 10.31 10.61 -2.68
C VAL A 100 11.03 10.29 -1.39
N SER A 101 11.87 11.23 -0.95
CA SER A 101 12.54 11.21 0.34
C SER A 101 11.84 12.21 1.25
N VAL A 102 11.46 11.80 2.45
CA VAL A 102 10.86 12.67 3.45
C VAL A 102 11.71 12.65 4.70
N THR A 103 12.07 13.83 5.20
CA THR A 103 12.77 14.01 6.48
C THR A 103 11.86 14.76 7.44
N THR A 104 11.59 14.17 8.60
CA THR A 104 10.83 14.78 9.70
C THR A 104 11.78 15.19 10.81
N LYS A 105 11.54 16.36 11.41
CA LYS A 105 12.41 16.93 12.45
C LYS A 105 11.63 17.20 13.74
N ALA A 106 12.25 16.96 14.88
CA ALA A 106 11.77 17.46 16.17
C ALA A 106 12.93 17.81 17.11
N PRO A 107 12.73 18.74 18.05
CA PRO A 107 13.72 19.00 19.09
C PRO A 107 13.81 17.82 20.08
N VAL A 108 15.03 17.43 20.45
CA VAL A 108 15.27 16.53 21.57
C VAL A 108 14.84 17.23 22.86
N ARG A 109 13.98 16.56 23.64
CA ARG A 109 13.51 17.09 24.92
C ARG A 109 14.41 16.56 26.04
N LEU A 110 15.15 17.46 26.66
CA LEU A 110 15.98 17.18 27.84
C LEU A 110 15.35 17.89 29.04
N PHE A 111 14.85 17.14 30.01
CA PHE A 111 14.34 17.68 31.27
C PHE A 111 15.45 17.69 32.30
N PHE A 112 16.10 16.54 32.53
CA PHE A 112 17.13 16.38 33.54
C PHE A 112 18.54 16.54 32.98
N GLY A 113 18.76 16.21 31.71
CA GLY A 113 20.04 16.44 31.02
C GLY A 113 20.52 17.90 31.07
N ARG A 114 19.58 18.86 31.18
CA ARG A 114 19.89 20.29 31.36
C ARG A 114 20.64 20.58 32.65
N ILE A 115 20.39 19.80 33.71
CA ILE A 115 21.08 19.91 35.01
C ILE A 115 22.57 19.59 34.83
N PHE A 116 22.89 18.68 33.91
CA PHE A 116 24.26 18.28 33.57
C PHE A 116 24.87 19.11 32.43
N GLY A 117 24.25 20.24 32.05
CA GLY A 117 24.75 21.12 30.99
C GLY A 117 24.56 20.59 29.57
N LEU A 118 23.75 19.54 29.37
CA LEU A 118 23.45 19.03 28.03
C LEU A 118 22.49 19.98 27.30
N GLN A 119 22.83 20.31 26.06
CA GLN A 119 21.99 21.13 25.19
C GLN A 119 21.09 20.23 24.34
N ALA A 120 19.88 20.74 24.04
CA ALA A 120 18.96 20.04 23.15
C ALA A 120 19.52 20.01 21.72
N ALA A 121 19.68 18.80 21.17
CA ALA A 121 20.00 18.61 19.76
C ALA A 121 18.70 18.49 18.93
N GLY A 122 18.82 18.61 17.61
CA GLY A 122 17.76 18.21 16.69
C GLY A 122 17.73 16.69 16.51
N MET A 123 16.53 16.12 16.47
CA MET A 123 16.30 14.74 16.06
C MET A 123 15.68 14.74 14.67
N GLU A 124 16.22 13.91 13.78
CA GLU A 124 15.71 13.77 12.42
C GLU A 124 15.45 12.29 12.13
N GLN A 125 14.39 12.01 11.37
CA GLN A 125 14.12 10.69 10.80
C GLN A 125 13.85 10.85 9.31
N GLN A 126 14.35 9.91 8.52
CA GLN A 126 14.24 9.95 7.08
C GLN A 126 13.61 8.65 6.58
N ALA A 127 12.73 8.79 5.59
CA ALA A 127 12.12 7.67 4.88
C ALA A 127 12.20 7.91 3.37
N HIS A 128 12.46 6.85 2.63
CA HIS A 128 12.53 6.89 1.17
C HIS A 128 11.50 5.94 0.57
N VAL A 129 10.74 6.42 -0.40
CA VAL A 129 9.85 5.59 -1.23
C VAL A 129 10.33 5.62 -2.66
N VAL A 130 10.42 4.44 -3.26
CA VAL A 130 10.71 4.28 -4.68
C VAL A 130 9.48 3.69 -5.37
N LEU A 131 9.19 4.20 -6.57
CA LEU A 131 8.20 3.59 -7.46
C LEU A 131 8.71 2.22 -7.90
N ALA A 132 7.95 1.20 -7.54
CA ALA A 132 8.19 -0.19 -7.87
C ALA A 132 7.04 -0.74 -8.69
N ARG A 133 7.31 -1.87 -9.34
CA ARG A 133 6.28 -2.70 -9.98
C ARG A 133 5.90 -3.85 -9.06
N PRO A 134 4.61 -4.20 -8.95
CA PRO A 134 4.19 -5.39 -8.21
C PRO A 134 4.69 -6.65 -8.91
N ILE A 135 5.16 -7.63 -8.13
CA ILE A 135 5.49 -8.97 -8.61
C ILE A 135 4.37 -9.95 -8.28
N SER A 136 3.62 -9.68 -7.21
CA SER A 136 2.43 -10.43 -6.86
C SER A 136 1.30 -9.49 -6.42
N MET A 137 0.07 -9.89 -6.72
CA MET A 137 -1.14 -9.14 -6.39
C MET A 137 -2.27 -10.05 -5.97
N ASP A 138 -3.05 -9.55 -5.01
CA ASP A 138 -4.35 -10.08 -4.63
C ASP A 138 -5.48 -9.24 -5.27
N GLN A 139 -6.72 -9.59 -4.96
CA GLN A 139 -7.94 -8.92 -5.39
C GLN A 139 -8.04 -8.78 -6.92
N LEU A 140 -7.39 -9.69 -7.65
CA LEU A 140 -7.49 -9.78 -9.09
C LEU A 140 -8.85 -10.37 -9.46
N VAL A 141 -9.44 -9.90 -10.55
CA VAL A 141 -10.61 -10.56 -11.14
C VAL A 141 -10.15 -11.62 -12.15
N PRO A 142 -10.91 -12.70 -12.36
CA PRO A 142 -10.54 -13.82 -13.24
C PRO A 142 -10.73 -13.46 -14.73
N LEU A 143 -10.28 -12.27 -15.12
CA LEU A 143 -10.21 -11.77 -16.49
C LEU A 143 -8.77 -11.36 -16.74
N GLY A 144 -8.26 -11.62 -17.94
CA GLY A 144 -6.91 -11.25 -18.34
C GLY A 144 -6.89 -10.36 -19.58
N ILE A 145 -5.80 -9.63 -19.76
CA ILE A 145 -5.53 -8.83 -20.95
C ILE A 145 -4.20 -9.29 -21.59
N ASP A 146 -4.15 -9.33 -22.92
CA ASP A 146 -2.92 -9.68 -23.65
C ASP A 146 -1.83 -8.59 -23.48
N GLN A 147 -0.59 -9.02 -23.23
CA GLN A 147 0.61 -8.19 -23.16
C GLN A 147 0.85 -7.33 -24.43
N GLU A 148 0.36 -7.77 -25.59
CA GLU A 148 0.54 -7.09 -26.89
C GLU A 148 -0.46 -5.95 -27.14
N MET A 149 -1.43 -5.77 -26.23
CA MET A 149 -2.39 -4.69 -26.31
C MET A 149 -1.72 -3.31 -26.21
N ASP A 150 -2.25 -2.30 -26.88
CA ASP A 150 -1.76 -0.91 -26.75
C ASP A 150 -2.26 -0.31 -25.42
N PHE A 151 -1.37 -0.16 -24.43
CA PHE A 151 -1.69 0.37 -23.10
C PHE A 151 -1.52 1.89 -23.05
N LYS A 152 -2.55 2.61 -23.49
CA LYS A 152 -2.63 4.07 -23.34
C LYS A 152 -3.64 4.43 -22.26
N ILE A 153 -3.22 5.14 -21.21
CA ILE A 153 -4.11 5.56 -20.12
C ILE A 153 -5.32 6.30 -20.72
N GLY A 154 -6.52 5.94 -20.28
CA GLY A 154 -7.79 6.46 -20.80
C GLY A 154 -8.33 5.70 -22.03
N SER A 155 -7.57 4.76 -22.60
CA SER A 155 -8.06 3.93 -23.71
C SER A 155 -9.07 2.88 -23.23
N ARG A 156 -10.13 2.69 -24.02
CA ARG A 156 -11.15 1.66 -23.81
C ARG A 156 -10.67 0.32 -24.37
N ARG A 157 -10.80 -0.75 -23.60
CA ARG A 157 -10.40 -2.12 -23.97
C ARG A 157 -11.44 -3.14 -23.52
N LEU A 158 -11.60 -4.22 -24.26
CA LEU A 158 -12.46 -5.33 -23.88
C LEU A 158 -11.80 -6.22 -22.83
N LEU A 159 -12.40 -6.31 -21.64
CA LEU A 159 -11.99 -7.22 -20.57
C LEU A 159 -12.67 -8.59 -20.68
N PHE A 160 -13.85 -8.63 -21.30
CA PHE A 160 -14.61 -9.85 -21.54
C PHE A 160 -15.48 -9.72 -22.79
N ALA A 161 -15.57 -10.79 -23.58
CA ALA A 161 -16.52 -10.89 -24.69
C ALA A 161 -17.06 -12.32 -24.82
N LYS A 162 -18.40 -12.49 -24.79
CA LYS A 162 -19.00 -13.83 -24.90
C LYS A 162 -18.73 -14.48 -26.27
N ASN A 163 -18.68 -13.66 -27.31
CA ASN A 163 -18.28 -13.99 -28.68
C ASN A 163 -17.38 -12.84 -29.12
N ASP A 164 -16.06 -13.00 -29.04
CA ASP A 164 -15.15 -11.95 -29.47
C ASP A 164 -15.18 -11.83 -31.00
N ASN A 165 -15.84 -10.78 -31.49
CA ASN A 165 -15.85 -10.41 -32.90
C ASN A 165 -14.85 -9.27 -33.21
N SER A 166 -14.23 -8.71 -32.17
CA SER A 166 -13.32 -7.57 -32.27
C SER A 166 -11.87 -8.00 -32.54
N GLY A 167 -11.53 -9.23 -32.14
CA GLY A 167 -10.15 -9.73 -32.17
C GLY A 167 -9.27 -9.14 -31.07
N GLU A 168 -9.82 -8.33 -30.15
CA GLU A 168 -9.07 -7.78 -29.01
C GLU A 168 -8.70 -8.85 -27.98
N ILE A 169 -9.42 -9.98 -27.92
CA ILE A 169 -9.15 -11.09 -27.01
C ILE A 169 -8.42 -12.21 -27.76
N ASN A 170 -7.10 -12.16 -27.72
CA ASN A 170 -6.22 -13.08 -28.42
C ASN A 170 -5.99 -14.42 -27.67
N LEU A 171 -7.08 -15.16 -27.44
CA LEU A 171 -7.05 -16.48 -26.79
C LEU A 171 -7.63 -17.60 -27.67
N GLY A 172 -8.00 -17.29 -28.90
CA GLY A 172 -8.61 -18.21 -29.85
C GLY A 172 -10.12 -18.44 -29.62
N SER A 173 -10.72 -19.23 -30.51
CA SER A 173 -12.18 -19.37 -30.60
C SER A 173 -12.80 -19.97 -29.32
N GLY A 174 -13.80 -19.28 -28.78
CA GLY A 174 -14.56 -19.70 -27.60
C GLY A 174 -13.97 -19.28 -26.25
N ASN A 175 -12.82 -18.58 -26.26
CA ASN A 175 -12.31 -17.88 -25.10
C ASN A 175 -12.88 -16.47 -25.02
N SER A 176 -13.07 -15.99 -23.80
CA SER A 176 -13.79 -14.75 -23.51
C SER A 176 -12.98 -13.77 -22.66
N GLY A 177 -11.67 -13.99 -22.56
CA GLY A 177 -10.77 -13.26 -21.65
C GLY A 177 -10.76 -13.81 -20.22
N ALA A 178 -11.56 -14.83 -19.93
CA ALA A 178 -11.65 -15.43 -18.60
C ALA A 178 -10.49 -16.39 -18.30
N LEU A 179 -9.97 -16.30 -17.07
CA LEU A 179 -8.87 -17.12 -16.55
C LEU A 179 -9.35 -17.98 -15.36
N GLU A 180 -8.67 -19.09 -15.12
CA GLU A 180 -8.86 -19.93 -13.94
C GLU A 180 -7.73 -19.65 -12.94
N PHE A 181 -8.06 -19.13 -11.76
CA PHE A 181 -7.07 -18.81 -10.72
C PHE A 181 -6.78 -19.98 -9.77
N ALA A 182 -7.71 -20.92 -9.63
CA ALA A 182 -7.50 -22.12 -8.83
C ALA A 182 -8.21 -23.32 -9.46
N ALA A 183 -7.49 -24.43 -9.59
CA ALA A 183 -8.04 -25.70 -10.08
C ALA A 183 -9.21 -26.23 -9.22
N GLN A 184 -9.32 -25.81 -7.95
CA GLN A 184 -10.30 -26.31 -6.98
C GLN A 184 -11.49 -25.37 -6.69
N SER A 185 -11.55 -24.15 -7.27
CA SER A 185 -12.75 -23.29 -7.16
C SER A 185 -13.78 -23.59 -8.25
N THR A 186 -14.03 -24.89 -8.46
CA THR A 186 -14.75 -25.48 -9.59
C THR A 186 -16.17 -24.95 -9.73
N GLY A 187 -16.40 -24.17 -10.79
CA GLY A 187 -17.74 -23.94 -11.36
C GLY A 187 -18.10 -22.48 -11.62
N ALA A 188 -19.26 -22.27 -12.25
CA ALA A 188 -19.75 -20.94 -12.61
C ALA A 188 -19.92 -20.02 -11.38
N GLN A 189 -20.24 -20.57 -10.21
CA GLN A 189 -20.41 -19.81 -8.97
C GLN A 189 -19.07 -19.30 -8.38
N GLY A 190 -18.01 -20.10 -8.46
CA GLY A 190 -16.67 -19.69 -8.03
C GLY A 190 -16.17 -18.52 -8.86
N PHE A 191 -16.26 -18.65 -10.18
CA PHE A 191 -15.94 -17.59 -11.12
C PHE A 191 -16.76 -16.31 -10.87
N GLU A 192 -18.07 -16.43 -10.67
CA GLU A 192 -18.94 -15.29 -10.36
C GLU A 192 -18.50 -14.58 -9.08
N LYS A 193 -18.21 -15.33 -8.00
CA LYS A 193 -17.76 -14.78 -6.73
C LYS A 193 -16.42 -14.05 -6.88
N GLN A 194 -15.46 -14.63 -7.59
CA GLN A 194 -14.15 -14.04 -7.88
C GLN A 194 -14.29 -12.77 -8.72
N LEU A 195 -15.11 -12.81 -9.76
CA LEU A 195 -15.37 -11.64 -10.57
C LEU A 195 -16.05 -10.55 -9.75
N ARG A 196 -16.95 -10.90 -8.83
CA ARG A 196 -17.67 -9.97 -7.96
C ARG A 196 -16.81 -9.31 -6.89
N LEU A 197 -15.93 -10.07 -6.23
CA LEU A 197 -15.21 -9.61 -5.04
C LEU A 197 -13.72 -9.41 -5.26
N GLY A 198 -13.12 -10.07 -6.26
CA GLY A 198 -11.69 -10.24 -6.36
C GLY A 198 -11.23 -11.56 -5.74
N TRP A 199 -10.10 -12.06 -6.20
CA TRP A 199 -9.44 -13.26 -5.68
C TRP A 199 -8.62 -12.92 -4.44
N PRO A 200 -8.82 -13.59 -3.30
CA PRO A 200 -8.15 -13.21 -2.06
C PRO A 200 -6.69 -13.65 -1.97
N GLU A 201 -6.27 -14.63 -2.77
CA GLU A 201 -4.89 -15.13 -2.74
C GLU A 201 -4.00 -14.38 -3.75
N LEU A 202 -2.69 -14.55 -3.58
CA LEU A 202 -1.69 -13.94 -4.44
C LEU A 202 -1.58 -14.70 -5.75
N ILE A 203 -1.56 -13.96 -6.85
CA ILE A 203 -1.04 -14.42 -8.13
C ILE A 203 0.24 -13.65 -8.39
N SER A 204 1.27 -14.36 -8.83
CA SER A 204 2.61 -13.85 -9.07
C SER A 204 2.93 -13.80 -10.55
N LYS A 205 3.83 -12.89 -10.91
CA LYS A 205 4.48 -12.89 -12.22
C LYS A 205 5.23 -14.21 -12.42
N GLY A 206 5.03 -14.83 -13.59
CA GLY A 206 5.56 -16.14 -13.95
C GLY A 206 4.59 -17.28 -13.66
N ASP A 207 3.48 -17.04 -12.95
CA ASP A 207 2.46 -18.07 -12.75
C ASP A 207 1.81 -18.44 -14.08
N ILE A 208 1.57 -19.74 -14.25
CA ILE A 208 0.85 -20.27 -15.42
C ILE A 208 -0.60 -20.48 -15.02
N LEU A 209 -1.50 -19.81 -15.72
CA LEU A 209 -2.95 -19.90 -15.52
C LEU A 209 -3.61 -20.56 -16.72
N GLU A 210 -4.71 -21.27 -16.47
CA GLU A 210 -5.53 -21.86 -17.54
C GLU A 210 -6.59 -20.87 -18.02
N THR A 211 -6.94 -20.93 -19.30
CA THR A 211 -8.06 -20.17 -19.85
C THR A 211 -9.38 -20.84 -19.50
N LYS A 212 -10.36 -20.06 -19.03
CA LYS A 212 -11.70 -20.57 -18.71
C LYS A 212 -12.65 -20.40 -19.90
N SER A 213 -12.92 -21.49 -20.59
CA SER A 213 -13.93 -21.52 -21.65
C SER A 213 -15.35 -21.72 -21.09
N GLY A 214 -16.38 -21.41 -21.89
CA GLY A 214 -17.77 -21.73 -21.53
C GLY A 214 -18.40 -20.86 -20.43
N VAL A 215 -17.80 -19.71 -20.08
CA VAL A 215 -18.33 -18.79 -19.06
C VAL A 215 -19.74 -18.33 -19.42
N LYS A 216 -20.70 -18.49 -18.50
CA LYS A 216 -22.08 -18.05 -18.68
C LYS A 216 -22.18 -16.54 -18.51
N PHE A 217 -22.77 -15.85 -19.49
CA PHE A 217 -22.96 -14.41 -19.43
C PHE A 217 -23.80 -13.96 -18.23
N SER A 218 -24.76 -14.76 -17.77
CA SER A 218 -25.56 -14.45 -16.58
C SER A 218 -24.72 -14.30 -15.30
N ALA A 219 -23.64 -15.08 -15.16
CA ALA A 219 -22.71 -14.95 -14.04
C ALA A 219 -21.90 -13.64 -14.12
N VAL A 220 -21.39 -13.31 -15.32
CA VAL A 220 -20.70 -12.04 -15.56
C VAL A 220 -21.61 -10.85 -15.28
N LYS A 221 -22.84 -10.89 -15.80
CA LYS A 221 -23.84 -9.84 -15.60
C LYS A 221 -24.10 -9.59 -14.11
N ARG A 222 -24.38 -10.63 -13.33
CA ARG A 222 -24.63 -10.49 -11.88
C ARG A 222 -23.42 -9.93 -11.13
N ALA A 223 -22.22 -10.41 -11.44
CA ALA A 223 -20.99 -9.92 -10.80
C ALA A 223 -20.74 -8.43 -11.11
N MET A 224 -20.96 -8.00 -12.36
CA MET A 224 -20.79 -6.60 -12.77
C MET A 224 -21.87 -5.69 -12.19
N GLU A 225 -23.14 -6.12 -12.23
CA GLU A 225 -24.26 -5.39 -11.62
C GLU A 225 -24.01 -5.14 -10.13
N ASP A 226 -23.55 -6.16 -9.41
CA ASP A 226 -23.27 -6.05 -7.99
C ASP A 226 -22.07 -5.12 -7.69
N ARG A 227 -20.97 -5.20 -8.47
CA ARG A 227 -19.86 -4.23 -8.36
C ARG A 227 -20.32 -2.79 -8.58
N LEU A 228 -21.04 -2.53 -9.67
CA LEU A 228 -21.52 -1.18 -9.99
C LEU A 228 -22.52 -0.68 -8.95
N THR A 229 -23.37 -1.56 -8.41
CA THR A 229 -24.31 -1.22 -7.34
C THR A 229 -23.59 -0.87 -6.05
N ARG A 230 -22.60 -1.66 -5.60
CA ARG A 230 -21.78 -1.32 -4.44
C ARG A 230 -21.00 -0.03 -4.64
N ALA A 231 -20.45 0.20 -5.83
CA ALA A 231 -19.75 1.45 -6.15
C ALA A 231 -20.68 2.66 -6.08
N ALA A 232 -21.91 2.53 -6.59
CA ALA A 232 -22.90 3.61 -6.54
C ALA A 232 -23.47 3.85 -5.14
N ALA A 233 -23.36 2.90 -4.22
CA ALA A 233 -23.73 3.07 -2.82
C ALA A 233 -22.68 3.85 -2.01
N LEU A 234 -21.46 3.99 -2.53
CA LEU A 234 -20.41 4.78 -1.91
C LEU A 234 -20.58 6.26 -2.31
N ASN A 235 -20.64 7.16 -1.33
CA ASN A 235 -20.81 8.59 -1.55
C ASN A 235 -19.50 9.26 -2.00
N HIS A 236 -19.11 9.08 -3.26
CA HIS A 236 -17.88 9.66 -3.83
C HIS A 236 -17.98 9.88 -5.34
N GLU A 237 -17.17 10.79 -5.87
CA GLU A 237 -16.99 10.95 -7.32
C GLU A 237 -16.08 9.85 -7.87
N CYS A 238 -16.53 9.13 -8.90
CA CYS A 238 -15.73 8.08 -9.53
C CYS A 238 -15.88 8.12 -11.05
N ASN A 239 -14.85 8.67 -11.69
CA ASN A 239 -14.61 8.59 -13.12
C ASN A 239 -13.22 7.98 -13.37
N PRO A 240 -12.82 7.68 -14.62
CA PRO A 240 -11.53 7.05 -14.92
C PRO A 240 -10.30 7.78 -14.35
N ASN A 241 -10.39 9.09 -14.09
CA ASN A 241 -9.27 9.92 -13.64
C ASN A 241 -9.32 10.26 -12.15
N SER A 242 -10.47 10.13 -11.49
CA SER A 242 -10.67 10.57 -10.09
C SER A 242 -11.29 9.52 -9.18
N CYS A 243 -11.45 8.27 -9.65
CA CYS A 243 -12.02 7.21 -8.81
C CYS A 243 -11.08 6.86 -7.65
N PRO A 244 -11.57 6.82 -6.40
CA PRO A 244 -10.74 6.54 -5.24
C PRO A 244 -10.23 5.09 -5.26
N PRO A 245 -9.06 4.85 -4.65
CA PRO A 245 -8.55 3.50 -4.46
C PRO A 245 -9.59 2.59 -3.80
N HIS A 246 -9.59 1.32 -4.17
CA HIS A 246 -10.52 0.29 -3.66
C HIS A 246 -12.00 0.45 -4.03
N CYS A 247 -12.38 1.42 -4.86
CA CYS A 247 -13.73 1.48 -5.39
C CYS A 247 -14.06 0.19 -6.18
N PRO A 248 -15.24 -0.45 -5.99
CA PRO A 248 -15.60 -1.68 -6.71
C PRO A 248 -15.64 -1.56 -8.24
N ARG A 249 -15.69 -0.33 -8.79
CA ARG A 249 -15.55 -0.03 -10.22
C ARG A 249 -14.15 -0.26 -10.76
N ILE A 250 -13.13 -0.25 -9.90
CA ILE A 250 -11.76 -0.55 -10.29
C ILE A 250 -11.57 -2.06 -10.21
N VAL A 251 -11.15 -2.65 -11.33
CA VAL A 251 -10.78 -4.06 -11.42
C VAL A 251 -9.30 -4.18 -11.74
N TYR A 252 -8.66 -5.14 -11.08
CA TYR A 252 -7.27 -5.50 -11.34
C TYR A 252 -7.25 -6.83 -12.09
N VAL A 253 -6.52 -6.88 -13.19
CA VAL A 253 -6.44 -8.04 -14.08
C VAL A 253 -4.98 -8.44 -14.27
N PRO A 254 -4.66 -9.73 -14.40
CA PRO A 254 -3.37 -10.16 -14.92
C PRO A 254 -3.21 -9.69 -16.37
N VAL A 255 -2.01 -9.19 -16.68
CA VAL A 255 -1.53 -9.09 -18.06
C VAL A 255 -0.83 -10.40 -18.37
N TYR A 256 -1.25 -11.05 -19.46
CA TYR A 256 -0.79 -12.37 -19.79
C TYR A 256 -0.06 -12.42 -21.12
N ARG A 257 0.78 -13.45 -21.27
CA ARG A 257 1.31 -13.91 -22.54
C ARG A 257 0.69 -15.27 -22.88
N PRO A 258 0.07 -15.42 -24.07
CA PRO A 258 -0.40 -16.73 -24.53
C PRO A 258 0.74 -17.77 -24.57
N LEU A 259 0.48 -18.99 -24.11
CA LEU A 259 1.34 -20.14 -24.33
C LEU A 259 0.67 -21.07 -25.36
N PRO A 260 0.95 -20.87 -26.66
CA PRO A 260 0.31 -21.66 -27.72
C PRO A 260 0.86 -23.09 -27.74
N ASN A 261 -0.05 -24.06 -27.74
CA ASN A 261 0.30 -25.50 -27.75
C ASN A 261 0.03 -26.17 -29.11
N GLY A 262 0.01 -25.40 -30.21
CA GLY A 262 -0.28 -25.89 -31.57
C GLY A 262 -1.77 -26.13 -31.87
N GLU A 263 -2.67 -25.84 -30.92
CA GLU A 263 -4.13 -25.87 -31.11
C GLU A 263 -4.67 -24.46 -31.41
N ASN A 264 -5.82 -24.38 -32.09
CA ASN A 264 -6.56 -23.12 -32.33
C ASN A 264 -7.09 -22.43 -31.06
N LYS A 265 -6.92 -23.05 -29.89
CA LYS A 265 -7.33 -22.54 -28.58
C LYS A 265 -6.12 -22.48 -27.68
N VAL A 266 -5.83 -21.29 -27.17
CA VAL A 266 -4.84 -21.10 -26.11
C VAL A 266 -5.44 -21.67 -24.83
N LYS A 267 -4.80 -22.67 -24.23
CA LYS A 267 -5.25 -23.31 -22.98
C LYS A 267 -4.57 -22.72 -21.75
N GLN A 268 -3.34 -22.24 -21.91
CA GLN A 268 -2.50 -21.75 -20.82
C GLN A 268 -1.91 -20.39 -21.19
N VAL A 269 -1.75 -19.56 -20.16
CA VAL A 269 -1.14 -18.23 -20.28
C VAL A 269 -0.17 -18.01 -19.13
N GLU A 270 0.92 -17.31 -19.40
CA GLU A 270 1.89 -16.88 -18.38
C GLU A 270 1.51 -15.48 -17.91
N VAL A 271 1.45 -15.25 -16.59
CA VAL A 271 1.27 -13.91 -16.03
C VAL A 271 2.56 -13.11 -16.16
N VAL A 272 2.56 -12.03 -16.93
CA VAL A 272 3.76 -11.21 -17.16
C VAL A 272 3.76 -9.92 -16.34
N ASP A 273 2.59 -9.41 -15.96
CA ASP A 273 2.40 -8.20 -15.16
C ASP A 273 0.92 -8.06 -14.74
N PHE A 274 0.52 -6.88 -14.24
CA PHE A 274 -0.84 -6.59 -13.83
C PHE A 274 -1.31 -5.23 -14.35
N ALA A 275 -2.60 -5.10 -14.64
CA ALA A 275 -3.22 -3.87 -15.13
C ALA A 275 -4.50 -3.53 -14.36
N ALA A 276 -4.84 -2.25 -14.32
CA ALA A 276 -6.05 -1.75 -13.67
C ALA A 276 -6.99 -1.11 -14.69
N PHE A 277 -8.28 -1.39 -14.55
CA PHE A 277 -9.32 -0.85 -15.42
C PHE A 277 -10.45 -0.28 -14.59
N TRP A 278 -10.99 0.84 -15.04
CA TRP A 278 -12.24 1.39 -14.56
C TRP A 278 -13.40 0.83 -15.38
N LEU A 279 -14.37 0.22 -14.71
CA LEU A 279 -15.56 -0.33 -15.36
C LEU A 279 -16.52 0.80 -15.76
N ASP A 280 -16.77 0.89 -17.06
CA ASP A 280 -17.81 1.74 -17.63
C ASP A 280 -19.18 1.07 -17.42
N GLY A 281 -20.19 1.87 -17.06
CA GLY A 281 -21.48 1.34 -16.67
C GLY A 281 -22.58 2.38 -16.85
N THR A 282 -23.53 2.07 -17.73
CA THR A 282 -24.69 2.91 -18.01
C THR A 282 -25.88 2.47 -17.16
N ARG A 283 -26.57 3.41 -16.51
CA ARG A 283 -27.87 3.15 -15.87
C ARG A 283 -28.99 3.35 -16.88
N ARG A 284 -29.92 2.40 -16.91
CA ARG A 284 -31.19 2.53 -17.62
C ARG A 284 -32.14 3.46 -16.85
N ALA A 285 -33.17 3.96 -17.54
CA ALA A 285 -34.22 4.79 -16.94
C ALA A 285 -34.94 4.10 -15.77
N ASN A 286 -35.03 2.77 -15.77
CA ASN A 286 -35.63 1.98 -14.69
C ASN A 286 -34.68 1.72 -13.50
N GLY A 287 -33.50 2.34 -13.46
CA GLY A 287 -32.51 2.19 -12.40
C GLY A 287 -31.61 0.95 -12.49
N SER A 288 -31.88 0.01 -13.42
CA SER A 288 -31.02 -1.16 -13.64
C SER A 288 -29.75 -0.81 -14.42
N TRP A 289 -28.67 -1.57 -14.24
CA TRP A 289 -27.46 -1.42 -15.04
C TRP A 289 -27.60 -2.06 -16.41
N GLU A 290 -27.08 -1.39 -17.43
CA GLU A 290 -26.92 -1.94 -18.76
C GLU A 290 -25.58 -2.69 -18.86
N ILE A 291 -25.66 -4.02 -18.78
CA ILE A 291 -24.50 -4.89 -18.99
C ILE A 291 -24.68 -5.60 -20.33
N ALA A 292 -23.78 -5.32 -21.27
CA ALA A 292 -23.70 -5.97 -22.57
C ALA A 292 -22.91 -7.29 -22.49
N LYS A 293 -22.99 -8.11 -23.55
CA LYS A 293 -22.21 -9.37 -23.68
C LYS A 293 -20.70 -9.14 -23.84
N GLU A 294 -20.31 -7.89 -23.94
CA GLU A 294 -18.97 -7.36 -23.98
C GLU A 294 -18.80 -6.43 -22.77
N ILE A 295 -17.74 -6.63 -22.00
CA ILE A 295 -17.42 -5.81 -20.83
C ILE A 295 -16.20 -4.95 -21.17
N PRO A 296 -16.40 -3.68 -21.53
CA PRO A 296 -15.32 -2.74 -21.72
C PRO A 296 -14.81 -2.21 -20.38
N GLY A 297 -13.52 -1.95 -20.30
CA GLY A 297 -12.87 -1.20 -19.24
C GLY A 297 -12.06 -0.05 -19.82
N ILE A 298 -11.97 1.05 -19.09
CA ILE A 298 -11.04 2.14 -19.41
C ILE A 298 -9.74 1.86 -18.66
N PHE A 299 -8.63 1.76 -19.39
CA PHE A 299 -7.32 1.52 -18.79
C PHE A 299 -6.91 2.74 -17.94
N ILE A 300 -6.57 2.49 -16.67
CA ILE A 300 -6.19 3.54 -15.74
C ILE A 300 -4.80 3.26 -15.16
N GLY A 301 -4.01 4.31 -14.97
CA GLY A 301 -2.80 4.23 -14.17
C GLY A 301 -3.16 4.39 -12.70
N ILE A 302 -2.86 3.39 -11.87
CA ILE A 302 -3.17 3.44 -10.44
C ILE A 302 -2.02 2.95 -9.59
N GLN A 303 -1.89 3.52 -8.40
CA GLN A 303 -1.06 2.96 -7.36
C GLN A 303 -1.86 2.01 -6.49
N LYS A 304 -1.43 0.75 -6.43
CA LYS A 304 -1.96 -0.24 -5.49
C LYS A 304 -0.79 -0.79 -4.66
N GLY A 305 -1.01 -0.98 -3.37
CA GLY A 305 -0.06 -1.72 -2.54
C GLY A 305 0.08 -3.15 -3.07
N GLY A 306 1.24 -3.49 -3.61
CA GLY A 306 1.60 -4.87 -3.91
C GLY A 306 2.29 -5.48 -2.69
N LEU A 307 1.99 -6.73 -2.36
CA LEU A 307 2.64 -7.40 -1.22
C LEU A 307 4.13 -7.65 -1.49
N LEU A 308 4.51 -7.93 -2.75
CA LEU A 308 5.90 -8.05 -3.18
C LEU A 308 6.15 -7.12 -4.38
N SER A 309 7.25 -6.36 -4.32
CA SER A 309 7.59 -5.38 -5.35
C SER A 309 9.10 -5.28 -5.59
N VAL A 310 9.43 -4.99 -6.85
CA VAL A 310 10.81 -4.77 -7.32
C VAL A 310 10.91 -3.41 -7.98
N ALA A 311 12.07 -2.78 -7.81
CA ALA A 311 12.37 -1.49 -8.43
C ALA A 311 12.20 -1.56 -9.95
N GLY A 312 11.58 -0.53 -10.53
CA GLY A 312 11.30 -0.46 -11.96
C GLY A 312 9.85 -0.09 -12.26
N GLU A 313 9.59 0.20 -13.53
CA GLU A 313 8.25 0.55 -14.01
C GLU A 313 7.55 -0.69 -14.58
N SER A 314 6.25 -0.80 -14.32
CA SER A 314 5.36 -1.64 -15.12
C SER A 314 4.93 -0.81 -16.33
N PRO A 315 5.07 -1.32 -17.57
CA PRO A 315 4.51 -0.65 -18.74
C PRO A 315 2.97 -0.66 -18.73
N TYR A 316 2.35 -1.38 -17.79
CA TYR A 316 0.91 -1.59 -17.68
C TYR A 316 0.25 -0.74 -16.58
N GLY A 317 0.88 0.38 -16.22
CA GLY A 317 0.24 1.47 -15.47
C GLY A 317 0.01 1.21 -13.99
N ILE A 318 0.20 -0.02 -13.49
CA ILE A 318 0.18 -0.30 -12.06
C ILE A 318 1.53 0.04 -11.44
N ARG A 319 1.50 0.82 -10.36
CA ARG A 319 2.67 1.18 -9.57
C ARG A 319 2.44 0.83 -8.11
N THR A 320 3.52 0.61 -7.38
CA THR A 320 3.48 0.43 -5.94
C THR A 320 4.62 1.20 -5.28
N GLY A 321 4.34 1.83 -4.14
CA GLY A 321 5.38 2.49 -3.34
C GLY A 321 6.08 1.45 -2.48
N LYS A 322 7.41 1.32 -2.64
CA LYS A 322 8.23 0.51 -1.74
C LYS A 322 9.03 1.43 -0.84
N LEU A 323 8.83 1.31 0.47
CA LEU A 323 9.72 1.93 1.45
C LEU A 323 11.09 1.25 1.36
N VAL A 324 12.12 2.07 1.19
CA VAL A 324 13.53 1.67 1.21
C VAL A 324 14.15 2.38 2.40
N ARG A 325 14.77 1.60 3.28
CA ARG A 325 15.57 2.13 4.39
C ARG A 325 16.99 2.41 3.94
#